data_AF-G2PJ01-F1
#
_entry.id   AF-G2PJ01-F1
#
_cell.length_a   1.000
_cell.length_b   1.000
_cell.length_c   1.000
_cell.angle_alpha   90.00
_cell.angle_beta   90.00
_cell.angle_gamma   90.00
#
_symmetry.space_group_name_H-M   'P 1'
#
loop_
_entity.id
_entity.type
_entity.pdbx_description
1 polymer ?
#
loop_
_entity_poly.entity_id
_entity_poly.type
_entity_poly.pdbx_seq_one_letter_code
_entity_poly.pdbx_strand_id
1 'polypeptide(L)'
;MTAYQKHWNAEIENLITQLDAPNSLEENIVDTLNNCKRTGIFPNQIINALRLGLSIKEGNQNMAFVASMQSGKSGTIYFLCNYVLPAIGMVNEYESILFVTSMRDTDLYDQNCRVLQKEYYDAVNGEMKPSNIKVMKMSDFFNHPNPHKVVNEFDVQLIVRDEDQYGCGEASSFQSAFFAELRRRMPDIKLLAVSATPYDILDAQYTGAADVDVIVGVRPPEYYGITEMLEDGLIEDLPENFRPLLSQGSDDDLVYTIHPLVNVYMNHLCDFKDGLGIIRESNTSRALELRSLLKTDFKNRCKIIAIGSDVACDYGINEGIKEVSSLIMKRGKRVVLIIVQALTAGKDLGILKEKVRFGMEPRDKQLANGAQGITGRFCGYHTNRDFKLLASVDLLRHYAEFEQDWEIFADETWRNGLYNSNVFGLSTHTRFQKTQSEGFFTPIIEIIELTFDEIITEEGRERLNFIDDEAYHRLLDFFEPTFYNVATKGTRFKQKGVTVRIASSYNSHSDRVAKNWNCNLDSDFGNIFFKKNPYEYGILISNFPTHDGRNNIGFTGIKIIRSGSKEWRNQETDLLNKSMYNPED
;
A
#
# COMPACT_ATOMS: atom_id res chain seq x y z
N MET A 1 24.49 30.14 16.28
CA MET A 1 23.34 29.75 15.44
C MET A 1 23.88 29.21 14.13
N THR A 2 23.60 27.94 13.80
CA THR A 2 24.05 27.33 12.54
C THR A 2 23.33 27.95 11.34
N ALA A 3 23.86 27.82 10.11
CA ALA A 3 23.16 28.26 8.90
C ALA A 3 21.77 27.60 8.78
N TYR A 4 21.68 26.35 9.22
CA TYR A 4 20.46 25.57 9.30
C TYR A 4 19.41 26.18 10.24
N GLN A 5 19.81 26.55 11.47
CA GLN A 5 18.91 27.22 12.42
C GLN A 5 18.41 28.58 11.90
N LYS A 6 19.25 29.33 11.17
CA LYS A 6 18.83 30.60 10.56
C LYS A 6 17.76 30.39 9.48
N HIS A 7 17.91 29.36 8.64
CA HIS A 7 16.93 29.03 7.62
C HIS A 7 15.57 28.70 8.22
N TRP A 8 15.55 27.88 9.27
CA TRP A 8 14.32 27.51 9.95
C TRP A 8 13.64 28.65 10.70
N ASN A 9 14.41 29.51 11.36
CA ASN A 9 13.84 30.69 11.99
C ASN A 9 13.19 31.61 10.94
N ALA A 10 13.84 31.83 9.80
CA ALA A 10 13.28 32.62 8.71
C ALA A 10 12.01 31.99 8.11
N GLU A 11 11.98 30.66 7.96
CA GLU A 11 10.78 29.95 7.50
C GLU A 11 9.61 30.10 8.49
N ILE A 12 9.88 29.98 9.79
CA ILE A 12 8.87 30.18 10.85
C ILE A 12 8.34 31.62 10.81
N GLU A 13 9.22 32.62 10.74
CA GLU A 13 8.84 34.05 10.65
C GLU A 13 7.97 34.32 9.41
N ASN A 14 8.33 33.76 8.26
CA ASN A 14 7.55 33.87 7.03
C ASN A 14 6.16 33.24 7.18
N LEU A 15 6.08 32.04 7.75
CA LEU A 15 4.80 31.32 7.92
C LEU A 15 3.89 32.01 8.94
N ILE A 16 4.43 32.54 10.05
CA ILE A 16 3.69 33.37 11.01
C ILE A 16 3.08 34.59 10.30
N THR A 17 3.86 35.24 9.44
CA THR A 17 3.41 36.41 8.68
C THR A 17 2.31 36.04 7.69
N GLN A 18 2.46 34.94 6.93
CA GLN A 18 1.43 34.46 6.00
C GLN A 18 0.14 34.04 6.71
N LEU A 19 0.27 33.45 7.90
CA LEU A 19 -0.86 33.11 8.76
C LEU A 19 -1.56 34.33 9.37
N ASP A 20 -1.01 35.53 9.25
CA ASP A 20 -1.48 36.72 9.97
C ASP A 20 -1.66 36.40 11.47
N ALA A 21 -0.71 35.63 12.02
CA ALA A 21 -0.86 35.07 13.35
C ALA A 21 -0.59 36.14 14.43
N PRO A 22 -1.31 36.09 15.57
CA PRO A 22 -1.08 37.02 16.66
C PRO A 22 0.29 36.80 17.32
N ASN A 23 0.84 37.86 17.92
CA ASN A 23 2.10 37.80 18.67
C ASN A 23 2.12 36.73 19.76
N SER A 24 0.96 36.35 20.30
CA SER A 24 0.82 35.26 21.27
C SER A 24 1.29 33.91 20.74
N LEU A 25 1.14 33.64 19.44
CA LEU A 25 1.65 32.42 18.82
C LEU A 25 3.18 32.47 18.72
N GLU A 26 3.74 33.63 18.36
CA GLU A 26 5.19 33.83 18.27
C GLU A 26 5.87 33.61 19.63
N GLU A 27 5.31 34.17 20.71
CA GLU A 27 5.81 33.96 22.07
C GLU A 27 5.83 32.48 22.47
N ASN A 28 4.75 31.75 22.17
CA ASN A 28 4.66 30.32 22.42
C ASN A 28 5.64 29.49 21.59
N ILE A 29 5.89 29.89 20.33
CA ILE A 29 6.91 29.27 19.47
C ILE A 29 8.30 29.48 20.07
N VAL A 30 8.64 30.70 20.49
CA VAL A 30 9.93 31.03 21.08
C VAL A 30 10.17 30.23 22.36
N ASP A 31 9.18 30.15 23.26
CA ASP A 31 9.29 29.32 24.47
C ASP A 31 9.46 27.84 24.11
N THR A 32 8.66 27.32 23.18
CA THR A 32 8.72 25.92 22.76
C THR A 32 10.08 25.56 22.18
N LEU A 33 10.66 26.43 21.35
CA LEU A 33 11.99 26.23 20.75
C LEU A 33 13.10 26.25 21.81
N ASN A 34 13.06 27.21 22.74
CA ASN A 34 14.00 27.30 23.85
C ASN A 34 13.93 26.07 24.77
N ASN A 35 12.76 25.43 24.84
CA ASN A 35 12.49 24.28 25.67
C ASN A 35 12.28 22.97 24.88
N CYS A 36 12.72 22.87 23.63
CA CYS A 36 12.42 21.75 22.72
C CYS A 36 12.70 20.36 23.31
N LYS A 37 13.80 20.20 24.05
CA LYS A 37 14.14 18.93 24.73
C LYS A 37 13.15 18.53 25.82
N ARG A 38 12.55 19.51 26.49
CA ARG A 38 11.55 19.33 27.55
C ARG A 38 10.17 19.07 26.95
N THR A 39 9.79 19.85 25.94
CA THR A 39 8.46 19.76 25.28
C THR A 39 8.36 18.54 24.37
N GLY A 40 9.49 18.09 23.83
CA GLY A 40 9.55 17.07 22.78
C GLY A 40 9.05 17.58 21.42
N ILE A 41 9.04 18.91 21.23
CA ILE A 41 8.63 19.59 20.00
C ILE A 41 9.84 20.32 19.43
N PHE A 42 10.13 20.04 18.15
CA PHE A 42 11.29 20.51 17.41
C PHE A 42 10.88 21.42 16.25
N PRO A 43 11.80 22.21 15.68
CA PRO A 43 11.42 23.25 14.72
C PRO A 43 10.73 22.72 13.45
N ASN A 44 11.14 21.55 12.93
CA ASN A 44 10.46 20.94 11.78
C ASN A 44 8.98 20.65 12.07
N GLN A 45 8.63 20.27 13.30
CA GLN A 45 7.25 20.01 13.69
C GLN A 45 6.42 21.30 13.77
N ILE A 46 7.05 22.41 14.20
CA ILE A 46 6.43 23.74 14.21
C ILE A 46 6.19 24.22 12.76
N ILE A 47 7.20 24.11 11.89
CA ILE A 47 7.07 24.48 10.46
C ILE A 47 5.93 23.70 9.80
N ASN A 48 5.90 22.38 9.99
CA ASN A 48 4.83 21.54 9.45
C ASN A 48 3.46 21.93 10.00
N ALA A 49 3.36 22.25 11.29
CA ALA A 49 2.11 22.69 11.91
C ALA A 49 1.64 24.04 11.36
N LEU A 50 2.54 24.99 11.12
CA LEU A 50 2.19 26.28 10.52
C LEU A 50 1.71 26.11 9.06
N ARG A 51 2.37 25.26 8.27
CA ARG A 51 1.93 24.93 6.89
C ARG A 51 0.54 24.30 6.86
N LEU A 52 0.26 23.38 7.77
CA LEU A 52 -1.09 22.81 7.94
C LEU A 52 -2.11 23.87 8.37
N GLY A 53 -1.72 24.77 9.27
CA GLY A 53 -2.56 25.90 9.66
C GLY A 53 -2.90 26.82 8.48
N LEU A 54 -1.97 27.02 7.54
CA LEU A 54 -2.17 27.86 6.36
C LEU A 54 -3.20 27.23 5.42
N SER A 55 -3.04 25.95 5.10
CA SER A 55 -4.01 25.18 4.29
C SER A 55 -5.42 25.21 4.90
N ILE A 56 -5.52 25.08 6.23
CA ILE A 56 -6.79 25.17 6.95
C ILE A 56 -7.40 26.59 6.84
N LYS A 57 -6.56 27.63 6.96
CA LYS A 57 -6.97 29.04 6.84
C LYS A 57 -7.44 29.38 5.43
N GLU A 58 -6.85 28.77 4.40
CA GLU A 58 -7.24 28.91 2.99
C GLU A 58 -8.58 28.22 2.66
N GLY A 59 -9.09 27.39 3.58
CA GLY A 59 -10.41 26.77 3.47
C GLY A 59 -10.38 25.32 2.99
N ASN A 60 -9.20 24.70 2.86
CA ASN A 60 -9.08 23.32 2.40
C ASN A 60 -9.79 22.36 3.36
N GLN A 61 -10.58 21.45 2.77
CA GLN A 61 -11.48 20.56 3.49
C GLN A 61 -10.93 19.16 3.68
N ASN A 62 -10.20 18.64 2.69
CA ASN A 62 -9.47 17.39 2.77
C ASN A 62 -7.99 17.70 2.59
N MET A 63 -7.18 17.27 3.54
CA MET A 63 -5.75 17.51 3.53
C MET A 63 -5.01 16.19 3.77
N ALA A 64 -3.89 16.01 3.08
CA ALA A 64 -2.96 14.93 3.29
C ALA A 64 -1.63 15.48 3.79
N PHE A 65 -1.24 15.13 5.01
CA PHE A 65 0.09 15.39 5.53
C PHE A 65 1.00 14.19 5.26
N VAL A 66 1.81 14.31 4.21
CA VAL A 66 2.78 13.29 3.78
C VAL A 66 4.09 13.55 4.51
N ALA A 67 4.44 12.68 5.45
CA ALA A 67 5.66 12.87 6.23
C ALA A 67 6.34 11.55 6.61
N SER A 68 7.67 11.56 6.51
CA SER A 68 8.57 10.44 6.79
C SER A 68 8.27 9.70 8.10
N MET A 69 8.62 8.42 8.13
CA MET A 69 8.39 7.57 9.31
C MET A 69 9.17 8.07 10.52
N GLN A 70 8.53 8.22 11.66
CA GLN A 70 9.21 8.67 12.89
C GLN A 70 9.87 10.06 12.79
N SER A 71 9.39 10.91 11.88
CA SER A 71 9.84 12.30 11.72
C SER A 71 9.29 13.27 12.78
N GLY A 72 8.31 12.83 13.59
CA GLY A 72 7.64 13.67 14.59
C GLY A 72 6.20 14.08 14.21
N LYS A 73 5.49 13.30 13.40
CA LYS A 73 4.10 13.55 13.00
C LYS A 73 3.17 13.88 14.18
N SER A 74 3.15 13.06 15.23
CA SER A 74 2.29 13.30 16.40
C SER A 74 2.59 14.62 17.10
N GLY A 75 3.86 15.04 17.18
CA GLY A 75 4.21 16.34 17.74
C GLY A 75 3.85 17.52 16.83
N THR A 76 3.85 17.32 15.51
CA THR A 76 3.30 18.30 14.54
C THR A 76 1.82 18.52 14.81
N ILE A 77 1.04 17.44 14.93
CA ILE A 77 -0.40 17.53 15.22
C ILE A 77 -0.66 18.13 16.61
N TYR A 78 0.12 17.74 17.61
CA TYR A 78 0.04 18.33 18.94
C TYR A 78 0.23 19.86 18.90
N PHE A 79 1.25 20.34 18.17
CA PHE A 79 1.52 21.77 18.08
C PHE A 79 0.46 22.51 17.26
N LEU A 80 0.03 21.94 16.14
CA LEU A 80 -1.05 22.46 15.30
C LEU A 80 -2.31 22.73 16.13
N CYS A 81 -2.81 21.71 16.84
CA CYS A 81 -4.13 21.80 17.49
C CYS A 81 -4.14 22.62 18.78
N ASN A 82 -3.01 22.70 19.49
CA ASN A 82 -2.94 23.40 20.78
C ASN A 82 -2.43 24.84 20.67
N TYR A 83 -1.67 25.18 19.63
CA TYR A 83 -1.08 26.51 19.47
C TYR A 83 -1.56 27.22 18.20
N VAL A 84 -1.47 26.56 17.04
CA VAL A 84 -1.74 27.21 15.75
C VAL A 84 -3.24 27.42 15.52
N LEU A 85 -4.06 26.37 15.65
CA LEU A 85 -5.51 26.46 15.38
C LEU A 85 -6.24 27.43 16.33
N PRO A 86 -5.94 27.48 17.64
CA PRO A 86 -6.51 28.50 18.51
C PRO A 86 -6.06 29.91 18.14
N ALA A 87 -4.79 30.10 17.77
CA ALA A 87 -4.25 31.41 17.41
C ALA A 87 -4.90 32.00 16.16
N ILE A 88 -5.29 31.17 15.19
CA ILE A 88 -6.02 31.59 13.99
C ILE A 88 -7.54 31.60 14.18
N GLY A 89 -8.04 31.36 15.39
CA GLY A 89 -9.47 31.38 15.71
C GLY A 89 -10.28 30.20 15.16
N MET A 90 -9.63 29.09 14.82
CA MET A 90 -10.28 27.88 14.30
C MET A 90 -10.74 26.93 15.42
N VAL A 91 -10.17 27.06 16.63
CA VAL A 91 -10.57 26.26 17.80
C VAL A 91 -10.69 27.16 19.02
N ASN A 92 -11.87 27.20 19.59
CA ASN A 92 -12.20 27.90 20.83
C ASN A 92 -12.05 26.98 22.07
N GLU A 93 -12.13 27.56 23.28
CA GLU A 93 -11.87 26.87 24.55
C GLU A 93 -12.74 25.61 24.82
N TYR A 94 -13.93 25.54 24.21
CA TYR A 94 -14.87 24.41 24.36
C TYR A 94 -14.91 23.48 23.14
N GLU A 95 -14.22 23.86 22.06
CA GLU A 95 -14.17 23.11 20.81
C GLU A 95 -13.02 22.10 20.86
N SER A 96 -13.16 21.00 20.14
CA SER A 96 -12.15 19.94 20.13
C SER A 96 -11.68 19.56 18.73
N ILE A 97 -10.52 18.90 18.71
CA ILE A 97 -10.02 18.15 17.55
C ILE A 97 -10.15 16.66 17.84
N LEU A 98 -10.73 15.92 16.92
CA LEU A 98 -10.84 14.47 17.05
C LEU A 98 -9.69 13.79 16.30
N PHE A 99 -8.82 13.11 17.04
CA PHE A 99 -7.74 12.30 16.49
C PHE A 99 -8.16 10.82 16.49
N VAL A 100 -8.35 10.25 15.29
CA VAL A 100 -8.80 8.88 15.10
C VAL A 100 -7.59 7.98 14.79
N THR A 101 -7.45 6.92 15.58
CA THR A 101 -6.38 5.92 15.50
C THR A 101 -6.90 4.58 14.96
N SER A 102 -6.01 3.64 14.60
CA SER A 102 -6.38 2.35 14.00
C SER A 102 -7.49 1.57 14.75
N MET A 103 -8.23 0.70 14.04
CA MET A 103 -9.44 0.02 14.55
C MET A 103 -9.26 -0.91 15.76
N ARG A 104 -8.09 -1.50 15.98
CA ARG A 104 -7.91 -2.58 17.00
C ARG A 104 -6.66 -2.45 17.85
N ASP A 105 -5.75 -1.53 17.52
CA ASP A 105 -4.49 -1.40 18.25
C ASP A 105 -4.69 -0.51 19.49
N THR A 106 -4.98 -1.16 20.63
CA THR A 106 -5.06 -0.50 21.94
C THR A 106 -3.76 0.17 22.33
N ASP A 107 -2.61 -0.35 21.89
CA ASP A 107 -1.34 0.20 22.28
C ASP A 107 -1.02 1.50 21.54
N LEU A 108 -1.31 1.54 20.23
CA LEU A 108 -1.20 2.77 19.44
C LEU A 108 -2.15 3.84 19.98
N TYR A 109 -3.37 3.44 20.34
CA TYR A 109 -4.34 4.32 21.00
C TYR A 109 -3.79 4.90 22.31
N ASP A 110 -3.31 4.05 23.23
CA ASP A 110 -2.76 4.48 24.52
C ASP A 110 -1.54 5.40 24.35
N GLN A 111 -0.67 5.10 23.38
CA GLN A 111 0.47 5.94 23.05
C GLN A 111 0.02 7.32 22.55
N ASN A 112 -0.94 7.36 21.64
CA ASN A 112 -1.48 8.61 21.10
C ASN A 112 -2.21 9.42 22.19
N CYS A 113 -2.96 8.79 23.10
CA CYS A 113 -3.55 9.46 24.25
C CYS A 113 -2.48 10.17 25.11
N ARG A 114 -1.39 9.47 25.47
CA ARG A 114 -0.32 10.05 26.29
C ARG A 114 0.39 11.22 25.60
N VAL A 115 0.58 11.15 24.28
CA VAL A 115 1.32 12.17 23.53
C VAL A 115 0.44 13.37 23.18
N LEU A 116 -0.82 13.14 22.79
CA LEU A 116 -1.68 14.16 22.21
C LEU A 116 -2.62 14.81 23.23
N GLN A 117 -3.04 14.10 24.29
CA GLN A 117 -3.94 14.65 25.31
C GLN A 117 -3.22 15.30 26.49
N LYS A 118 -1.87 15.31 26.49
CA LYS A 118 -1.09 15.97 27.55
C LYS A 118 -1.35 17.47 27.54
N GLU A 119 -1.37 18.08 28.73
CA GLU A 119 -1.47 19.53 28.89
C GLU A 119 -0.33 20.24 28.16
N TYR A 120 -0.60 21.44 27.66
CA TYR A 120 0.37 22.31 27.01
C TYR A 120 0.60 23.56 27.86
N TYR A 121 1.79 24.15 27.76
CA TYR A 121 2.11 25.38 28.48
C TYR A 121 1.85 26.58 27.57
N ASP A 122 1.05 27.53 28.04
CA ASP A 122 0.85 28.81 27.37
C ASP A 122 1.79 29.85 27.99
N ALA A 123 2.81 30.24 27.24
CA ALA A 123 3.82 31.20 27.68
C ALA A 123 3.27 32.60 27.90
N VAL A 124 2.17 32.97 27.22
CA VAL A 124 1.56 34.30 27.28
C VAL A 124 0.86 34.50 28.62
N ASN A 125 0.07 33.51 29.04
CA ASN A 125 -0.65 33.52 30.30
C ASN A 125 0.16 32.93 31.47
N GLY A 126 1.23 32.20 31.16
CA GLY A 126 2.07 31.52 32.16
C GLY A 126 1.40 30.32 32.82
N GLU A 127 0.45 29.66 32.15
CA GLU A 127 -0.38 28.60 32.72
C GLU A 127 -0.35 27.30 31.91
N MET A 128 -0.66 26.18 32.57
CA MET A 128 -0.89 24.90 31.90
C MET A 128 -2.34 24.82 31.44
N LYS A 129 -2.57 24.46 30.18
CA LYS A 129 -3.89 24.32 29.56
C LYS A 129 -4.16 22.87 29.15
N PRO A 130 -5.41 22.39 29.24
CA PRO A 130 -5.79 21.09 28.72
C PRO A 130 -5.62 21.04 27.20
N SER A 131 -5.27 19.87 26.66
CA SER A 131 -5.18 19.69 25.20
C SER A 131 -6.56 19.79 24.55
N ASN A 132 -6.59 20.45 23.39
CA ASN A 132 -7.76 20.52 22.51
C ASN A 132 -8.01 19.20 21.77
N ILE A 133 -7.10 18.22 21.88
CA ILE A 133 -7.18 16.96 21.15
C ILE A 133 -7.90 15.89 21.99
N LYS A 134 -8.90 15.25 21.40
CA LYS A 134 -9.52 14.01 21.88
C LYS A 134 -9.07 12.86 20.99
N VAL A 135 -8.62 11.77 21.59
CA VAL A 135 -8.11 10.61 20.87
C VAL A 135 -9.14 9.50 20.96
N MET A 136 -9.46 8.89 19.83
CA MET A 136 -10.47 7.84 19.72
C MET A 136 -9.98 6.71 18.81
N LYS A 137 -10.38 5.48 19.08
CA LYS A 137 -10.17 4.39 18.12
C LYS A 137 -11.19 4.49 17.00
N MET A 138 -10.79 4.14 15.80
CA MET A 138 -11.70 4.12 14.66
C MET A 138 -12.90 3.19 14.88
N SER A 139 -12.72 2.07 15.60
CA SER A 139 -13.83 1.20 16.01
C SER A 139 -14.87 1.91 16.86
N ASP A 140 -14.43 2.81 17.73
CA ASP A 140 -15.27 3.47 18.74
C ASP A 140 -15.93 4.71 18.15
N PHE A 141 -15.26 5.37 17.20
CA PHE A 141 -15.85 6.44 16.42
C PHE A 141 -17.02 5.95 15.55
N PHE A 142 -16.96 4.69 15.09
CA PHE A 142 -18.00 4.08 14.26
C PHE A 142 -19.03 3.23 15.02
N ASN A 143 -18.69 2.74 16.21
CA ASN A 143 -19.61 2.03 17.07
C ASN A 143 -20.13 2.95 18.18
N HIS A 144 -21.41 3.30 18.09
CA HIS A 144 -22.26 3.89 19.13
C HIS A 144 -21.59 4.74 20.24
N PRO A 145 -21.94 6.03 20.37
CA PRO A 145 -22.97 6.73 19.63
C PRO A 145 -22.49 7.12 18.22
N ASN A 146 -23.42 7.26 17.28
CA ASN A 146 -23.16 7.64 15.88
C ASN A 146 -22.10 8.76 15.79
N PRO A 147 -21.19 8.75 14.80
CA PRO A 147 -20.19 9.81 14.56
C PRO A 147 -20.70 11.24 14.79
N HIS A 148 -21.94 11.54 14.39
CA HIS A 148 -22.58 12.84 14.64
C HIS A 148 -22.65 13.22 16.12
N LYS A 149 -23.00 12.27 16.99
CA LYS A 149 -23.09 12.54 18.42
C LYS A 149 -21.70 12.80 18.99
N VAL A 150 -20.67 12.05 18.60
CA VAL A 150 -19.29 12.32 19.03
C VAL A 150 -18.87 13.72 18.60
N VAL A 151 -19.10 14.07 17.33
CA VAL A 151 -18.75 15.37 16.78
C VAL A 151 -19.50 16.52 17.48
N ASN A 152 -20.78 16.36 17.77
CA ASN A 152 -21.57 17.38 18.46
C ASN A 152 -21.26 17.44 19.97
N GLU A 153 -20.97 16.31 20.61
CA GLU A 153 -20.68 16.23 22.06
C GLU A 153 -19.35 16.88 22.40
N PHE A 154 -18.37 16.77 21.50
CA PHE A 154 -17.04 17.38 21.67
C PHE A 154 -16.85 18.66 20.85
N ASP A 155 -17.88 19.16 20.17
CA ASP A 155 -17.84 20.32 19.27
C ASP A 155 -16.61 20.30 18.34
N VAL A 156 -16.54 19.24 17.53
CA VAL A 156 -15.34 18.90 16.75
C VAL A 156 -15.20 19.77 15.52
N GLN A 157 -14.06 20.45 15.39
CA GLN A 157 -13.77 21.37 14.29
C GLN A 157 -12.89 20.75 13.17
N LEU A 158 -12.09 19.74 13.53
CA LEU A 158 -11.23 19.01 12.60
C LEU A 158 -11.11 17.56 13.06
N ILE A 159 -11.15 16.64 12.10
CA ILE A 159 -10.83 15.23 12.29
C ILE A 159 -9.44 14.96 11.73
N VAL A 160 -8.55 14.43 12.56
CA VAL A 160 -7.21 13.98 12.17
C VAL A 160 -7.19 12.46 12.15
N ARG A 161 -6.73 11.86 11.05
CA ARG A 161 -6.62 10.41 10.89
C ARG A 161 -5.15 10.00 10.79
N ASP A 162 -4.72 9.13 11.68
CA ASP A 162 -3.36 8.56 11.69
C ASP A 162 -3.29 7.24 10.94
N GLU A 163 -2.22 7.02 10.18
CA GLU A 163 -1.94 5.79 9.42
C GLU A 163 -3.10 5.39 8.49
N ASP A 164 -3.41 6.33 7.58
CA ASP A 164 -4.55 6.35 6.65
C ASP A 164 -4.80 5.03 5.89
N GLN A 165 -3.77 4.24 5.62
CA GLN A 165 -3.86 2.95 4.92
C GLN A 165 -4.58 1.80 5.67
N TYR A 166 -4.91 1.95 6.96
CA TYR A 166 -5.59 0.91 7.72
C TYR A 166 -7.09 1.17 7.81
N GLY A 167 -7.88 0.22 7.32
CA GLY A 167 -9.34 0.29 7.38
C GLY A 167 -9.97 1.14 6.28
N CYS A 168 -9.33 1.21 5.12
CA CYS A 168 -9.79 1.98 3.96
C CYS A 168 -10.69 1.20 3.00
N GLY A 169 -10.94 -0.10 3.13
CA GLY A 169 -11.75 -0.87 2.15
C GLY A 169 -13.07 -0.19 1.70
N GLU A 170 -13.60 -0.51 0.52
CA GLU A 170 -14.97 -0.09 0.08
C GLU A 170 -16.05 -0.47 1.09
N ALA A 171 -15.87 -1.60 1.77
CA ALA A 171 -16.69 -2.03 2.90
C ALA A 171 -16.25 -1.42 4.25
N SER A 172 -15.43 -0.36 4.25
CA SER A 172 -14.91 0.24 5.48
C SER A 172 -15.97 1.07 6.15
N SER A 173 -15.98 0.96 7.47
CA SER A 173 -16.80 1.78 8.33
C SER A 173 -16.49 3.27 8.16
N PHE A 174 -15.27 3.68 7.77
CA PHE A 174 -14.92 5.09 7.61
C PHE A 174 -15.60 5.75 6.41
N GLN A 175 -15.69 5.09 5.25
CA GLN A 175 -16.39 5.67 4.10
C GLN A 175 -17.86 5.93 4.41
N SER A 176 -18.54 4.89 4.90
CA SER A 176 -19.96 4.97 5.20
C SER A 176 -20.25 6.00 6.29
N ALA A 177 -19.42 6.05 7.34
CA ALA A 177 -19.69 6.87 8.50
C ALA A 177 -19.15 8.31 8.39
N PHE A 178 -18.01 8.55 7.74
CA PHE A 178 -17.49 9.90 7.54
C PHE A 178 -18.06 10.55 6.28
N PHE A 179 -17.82 9.99 5.09
CA PHE A 179 -18.22 10.65 3.84
C PHE A 179 -19.72 10.54 3.56
N ALA A 180 -20.30 9.32 3.64
CA ALA A 180 -21.71 9.13 3.30
C ALA A 180 -22.69 9.59 4.40
N GLU A 181 -22.25 9.58 5.67
CA GLU A 181 -23.08 9.96 6.82
C GLU A 181 -22.70 11.32 7.42
N LEU A 182 -21.49 11.47 7.98
CA LEU A 182 -21.08 12.68 8.70
C LEU A 182 -21.04 13.92 7.78
N ARG A 183 -20.24 13.87 6.71
CA ARG A 183 -20.00 14.97 5.77
C ARG A 183 -21.29 15.40 5.07
N ARG A 184 -22.18 14.45 4.78
CA ARG A 184 -23.50 14.75 4.20
C ARG A 184 -24.35 15.67 5.08
N ARG A 185 -24.22 15.62 6.41
CA ARG A 185 -24.94 16.52 7.34
C ARG A 185 -24.10 17.67 7.86
N MET A 186 -22.77 17.54 7.83
CA MET A 186 -21.81 18.57 8.24
C MET A 186 -20.81 18.79 7.10
N PRO A 187 -21.20 19.51 6.02
CA PRO A 187 -20.38 19.63 4.81
C PRO A 187 -19.00 20.24 5.08
N ASP A 188 -18.89 21.09 6.10
CA ASP A 188 -17.70 21.89 6.39
C ASP A 188 -16.69 21.21 7.32
N ILE A 189 -16.98 20.00 7.84
CA ILE A 189 -16.10 19.31 8.79
C ILE A 189 -14.76 18.92 8.14
N LYS A 190 -13.64 19.49 8.58
CA LYS A 190 -12.35 19.26 7.93
C LYS A 190 -11.78 17.87 8.26
N LEU A 191 -11.04 17.28 7.31
CA LEU A 191 -10.33 16.01 7.45
C LEU A 191 -8.85 16.19 7.12
N LEU A 192 -7.98 15.77 8.04
CA LEU A 192 -6.53 15.72 7.86
C LEU A 192 -6.02 14.29 7.99
N ALA A 193 -5.58 13.69 6.88
CA ALA A 193 -4.91 12.39 6.87
C ALA A 193 -3.40 12.57 7.14
N VAL A 194 -2.84 11.77 8.04
CA VAL A 194 -1.43 11.88 8.48
C VAL A 194 -0.76 10.53 8.27
N SER A 195 0.19 10.44 7.33
CA SER A 195 0.84 9.17 7.02
C SER A 195 2.20 9.33 6.34
N ALA A 196 3.04 8.29 6.48
CA ALA A 196 4.25 8.14 5.67
C ALA A 196 3.99 7.40 4.34
N THR A 197 2.82 6.80 4.19
CA THR A 197 2.36 6.02 3.04
C THR A 197 0.88 6.29 2.75
N PRO A 198 0.46 7.54 2.49
CA PRO A 198 -0.94 7.91 2.24
C PRO A 198 -1.43 7.52 0.83
N TYR A 199 -1.08 6.34 0.33
CA TYR A 199 -1.36 5.94 -1.06
C TYR A 199 -2.84 6.01 -1.43
N ASP A 200 -3.72 5.73 -0.47
CA ASP A 200 -5.16 5.74 -0.68
C ASP A 200 -5.73 7.14 -0.98
N ILE A 201 -5.34 8.16 -0.21
CA ILE A 201 -5.79 9.55 -0.41
C ILE A 201 -5.06 10.24 -1.57
N LEU A 202 -3.82 9.82 -1.87
CA LEU A 202 -3.10 10.29 -3.06
C LEU A 202 -3.73 9.76 -4.35
N ASP A 203 -4.17 8.50 -4.36
CA ASP A 203 -4.91 7.95 -5.48
C ASP A 203 -6.23 8.71 -5.74
N ALA A 204 -6.93 9.09 -4.67
CA ALA A 204 -8.15 9.90 -4.76
C ALA A 204 -7.91 11.29 -5.38
N GLN A 205 -6.79 11.91 -5.01
CA GLN A 205 -6.35 13.17 -5.56
C GLN A 205 -5.98 13.01 -7.05
N TYR A 206 -5.24 11.96 -7.38
CA TYR A 206 -4.77 11.68 -8.75
C TYR A 206 -5.92 11.38 -9.71
N THR A 207 -6.89 10.57 -9.27
CA THR A 207 -8.08 10.21 -10.06
C THR A 207 -9.13 11.32 -10.13
N GLY A 208 -8.97 12.38 -9.34
CA GLY A 208 -9.94 13.47 -9.22
C GLY A 208 -11.19 13.10 -8.43
N ALA A 209 -11.19 11.97 -7.72
CA ALA A 209 -12.30 11.52 -6.89
C ALA A 209 -12.51 12.42 -5.65
N ALA A 210 -11.44 13.07 -5.16
CA ALA A 210 -11.51 14.04 -4.08
C ALA A 210 -10.55 15.21 -4.32
N ASP A 211 -10.98 16.43 -3.99
CA ASP A 211 -10.12 17.59 -3.88
C ASP A 211 -9.34 17.52 -2.56
N VAL A 212 -8.02 17.32 -2.66
CA VAL A 212 -7.11 17.09 -1.54
C VAL A 212 -5.90 18.00 -1.66
N ASP A 213 -5.67 18.82 -0.65
CA ASP A 213 -4.42 19.57 -0.52
C ASP A 213 -3.33 18.68 0.12
N VAL A 214 -2.16 18.60 -0.52
CA VAL A 214 -1.07 17.72 -0.10
C VAL A 214 0.04 18.55 0.52
N ILE A 215 0.20 18.44 1.84
CA ILE A 215 1.24 19.12 2.61
C ILE A 215 2.40 18.16 2.86
N VAL A 216 3.57 18.50 2.32
CA VAL A 216 4.79 17.72 2.50
C VAL A 216 5.52 18.12 3.79
N GLY A 217 5.81 17.13 4.62
CA GLY A 217 6.55 17.30 5.86
C GLY A 217 8.03 17.56 5.65
N VAL A 218 8.56 18.53 6.38
CA VAL A 218 10.00 18.85 6.37
C VAL A 218 10.79 17.71 6.98
N ARG A 219 11.77 17.22 6.21
CA ARG A 219 12.80 16.27 6.63
C ARG A 219 14.08 17.02 7.01
N PRO A 220 14.45 17.06 8.29
CA PRO A 220 15.70 17.69 8.70
C PRO A 220 16.93 16.81 8.37
N PRO A 221 18.13 17.38 8.17
CA PRO A 221 19.37 16.63 7.97
C PRO A 221 19.72 15.67 9.11
N GLU A 222 19.24 15.93 10.32
CA GLU A 222 19.44 15.04 11.46
C GLU A 222 18.54 13.80 11.43
N TYR A 223 17.51 13.78 10.58
CA TYR A 223 16.66 12.62 10.39
C TYR A 223 17.38 11.58 9.54
N TYR A 224 17.45 10.36 10.07
CA TYR A 224 18.02 9.22 9.37
C TYR A 224 16.90 8.30 8.89
N GLY A 225 16.73 8.18 7.58
CA GLY A 225 15.66 7.45 6.91
C GLY A 225 16.17 6.34 6.00
N ILE A 226 15.30 5.84 5.12
CA ILE A 226 15.64 4.74 4.22
C ILE A 226 16.66 5.19 3.17
N THR A 227 16.54 6.42 2.67
CA THR A 227 17.50 7.02 1.73
C THR A 227 18.92 6.93 2.25
N GLU A 228 19.20 7.42 3.47
CA GLU A 228 20.56 7.41 4.00
C GLU A 228 21.02 5.97 4.32
N MET A 229 20.12 5.07 4.74
CA MET A 229 20.47 3.66 4.92
C MET A 229 20.89 2.97 3.62
N LEU A 230 20.26 3.31 2.49
CA LEU A 230 20.62 2.82 1.16
C LEU A 230 21.97 3.40 0.71
N GLU A 231 22.18 4.70 0.91
CA GLU A 231 23.44 5.39 0.58
C GLU A 231 24.64 4.88 1.39
N ASP A 232 24.43 4.62 2.69
CA ASP A 232 25.43 4.07 3.60
C ASP A 232 25.68 2.55 3.36
N GLY A 233 24.91 1.91 2.46
CA GLY A 233 25.06 0.50 2.14
C GLY A 233 24.72 -0.45 3.29
N LEU A 234 23.82 -0.04 4.20
CA LEU A 234 23.43 -0.84 5.37
C LEU A 234 22.36 -1.89 5.08
N ILE A 235 21.78 -1.85 3.87
CA ILE A 235 20.70 -2.74 3.43
C ILE A 235 21.26 -3.80 2.47
N GLU A 236 21.14 -5.06 2.89
CA GLU A 236 21.40 -6.24 2.06
C GLU A 236 20.09 -6.75 1.48
N ASP A 237 20.09 -7.10 0.19
CA ASP A 237 18.88 -7.50 -0.51
C ASP A 237 18.40 -8.90 -0.10
N LEU A 238 17.09 -9.12 -0.19
CA LEU A 238 16.49 -10.41 0.15
C LEU A 238 16.80 -11.46 -0.92
N PRO A 239 17.22 -12.68 -0.53
CA PRO A 239 17.16 -13.81 -1.43
C PRO A 239 15.74 -14.08 -1.91
N GLU A 240 15.62 -14.65 -3.11
CA GLU A 240 14.33 -15.06 -3.65
C GLU A 240 13.62 -16.03 -2.69
N ASN A 241 12.35 -15.74 -2.38
CA ASN A 241 11.52 -16.53 -1.48
C ASN A 241 12.09 -16.69 -0.04
N PHE A 242 12.92 -15.75 0.41
CA PHE A 242 13.55 -15.80 1.73
C PHE A 242 12.53 -15.97 2.86
N ARG A 243 12.86 -16.90 3.78
CA ARG A 243 12.19 -17.06 5.07
C ARG A 243 13.24 -17.37 6.14
N PRO A 244 13.18 -16.74 7.33
CA PRO A 244 14.16 -17.03 8.38
C PRO A 244 14.17 -18.51 8.80
N LEU A 245 12.98 -19.12 8.93
CA LEU A 245 12.81 -20.55 9.10
C LEU A 245 12.51 -21.25 7.76
N LEU A 246 13.30 -22.24 7.39
CA LEU A 246 13.04 -23.11 6.26
C LEU A 246 12.24 -24.33 6.71
N SER A 247 11.38 -24.84 5.84
CA SER A 247 10.59 -26.06 6.06
C SER A 247 10.76 -26.98 4.86
N GLN A 248 11.07 -28.25 5.11
CA GLN A 248 11.23 -29.30 4.10
C GLN A 248 10.39 -30.52 4.49
N GLY A 249 9.74 -31.18 3.53
CA GLY A 249 8.89 -32.35 3.76
C GLY A 249 7.43 -32.16 3.37
N SER A 250 6.62 -33.21 3.52
CA SER A 250 5.17 -33.22 3.27
C SER A 250 4.41 -33.40 4.58
N ASP A 251 3.38 -32.59 4.81
CA ASP A 251 2.44 -32.53 5.95
C ASP A 251 2.90 -33.13 7.29
N ASP A 252 3.02 -34.45 7.41
CA ASP A 252 3.39 -35.14 8.66
C ASP A 252 4.91 -35.18 8.97
N ASP A 253 5.79 -34.93 7.98
CA ASP A 253 7.27 -34.99 8.11
C ASP A 253 7.95 -33.62 7.87
N LEU A 254 7.37 -32.54 8.37
CA LEU A 254 7.94 -31.19 8.26
C LEU A 254 9.19 -31.04 9.13
N VAL A 255 10.36 -31.03 8.49
CA VAL A 255 11.65 -30.71 9.12
C VAL A 255 11.91 -29.22 8.98
N TYR A 256 12.16 -28.56 10.12
CA TYR A 256 12.50 -27.14 10.18
C TYR A 256 14.00 -26.93 10.35
N THR A 257 14.55 -25.97 9.60
CA THR A 257 15.96 -25.58 9.70
C THR A 257 16.11 -24.07 9.64
N ILE A 258 17.14 -23.52 10.30
CA ILE A 258 17.45 -22.08 10.25
C ILE A 258 18.06 -21.74 8.88
N HIS A 259 17.57 -20.69 8.22
CA HIS A 259 18.17 -20.20 6.98
C HIS A 259 19.63 -19.75 7.21
N PRO A 260 20.61 -20.08 6.36
CA PRO A 260 22.02 -19.75 6.58
C PRO A 260 22.31 -18.27 6.86
N LEU A 261 21.64 -17.35 6.15
CA LEU A 261 21.75 -15.89 6.42
C LEU A 261 21.34 -15.50 7.85
N VAL A 262 20.40 -16.21 8.47
CA VAL A 262 20.05 -15.95 9.87
C VAL A 262 21.27 -16.20 10.75
N ASN A 263 22.01 -17.28 10.53
CA ASN A 263 23.23 -17.57 11.28
C ASN A 263 24.32 -16.50 11.08
N VAL A 264 24.46 -15.95 9.87
CA VAL A 264 25.40 -14.85 9.58
C VAL A 264 25.07 -13.62 10.45
N TYR A 265 23.80 -13.22 10.48
CA TYR A 265 23.34 -12.05 11.25
C TYR A 265 23.37 -12.30 12.77
N MET A 266 23.06 -13.52 13.20
CA MET A 266 23.19 -13.92 14.61
C MET A 266 24.64 -13.85 15.09
N ASN A 267 25.60 -14.26 14.24
CA ASN A 267 27.02 -14.12 14.54
C ASN A 267 27.45 -12.65 14.56
N HIS A 268 26.96 -11.82 13.63
CA HIS A 268 27.19 -10.38 13.66
C HIS A 268 26.76 -9.75 14.99
N LEU A 269 25.55 -10.06 15.52
CA LEU A 269 25.15 -9.60 16.86
C LEU A 269 26.09 -10.11 17.97
N CYS A 270 26.65 -11.30 17.82
CA CYS A 270 27.57 -11.86 18.81
C CYS A 270 28.92 -11.14 18.87
N ASP A 271 29.31 -10.39 17.84
CA ASP A 271 30.53 -9.59 17.85
C ASP A 271 30.41 -8.35 18.74
N PHE A 272 29.18 -7.96 19.09
CA PHE A 272 28.90 -6.86 20.00
C PHE A 272 28.82 -7.32 21.47
N LYS A 273 29.11 -6.39 22.38
CA LYS A 273 28.93 -6.61 23.82
C LYS A 273 27.45 -6.71 24.22
N ASP A 274 26.64 -5.83 23.64
CA ASP A 274 25.19 -5.75 23.82
C ASP A 274 24.53 -5.33 22.49
N GLY A 275 23.23 -5.57 22.37
CA GLY A 275 22.50 -5.13 21.19
C GLY A 275 21.21 -5.90 20.94
N LEU A 276 20.46 -5.40 19.96
CA LEU A 276 19.19 -5.94 19.52
C LEU A 276 19.30 -6.45 18.07
N GLY A 277 19.02 -7.73 17.87
CA GLY A 277 18.68 -8.30 16.57
C GLY A 277 17.17 -8.48 16.46
N ILE A 278 16.56 -8.10 15.33
CA ILE A 278 15.11 -8.26 15.11
C ILE A 278 14.87 -9.15 13.90
N ILE A 279 14.05 -10.20 14.07
CA ILE A 279 13.68 -11.13 12.99
C ILE A 279 12.17 -11.20 12.91
N ARG A 280 11.57 -10.96 11.74
CA ARG A 280 10.13 -11.16 11.54
C ARG A 280 9.84 -12.56 11.01
N GLU A 281 8.87 -13.23 11.61
CA GLU A 281 8.28 -14.47 11.10
C GLU A 281 6.81 -14.29 10.73
N SER A 282 6.31 -15.18 9.87
CA SER A 282 4.97 -15.05 9.28
C SER A 282 3.85 -15.39 10.25
N ASN A 283 4.09 -16.31 11.19
CA ASN A 283 3.10 -16.75 12.17
C ASN A 283 3.76 -17.24 13.47
N THR A 284 2.94 -17.40 14.51
CA THR A 284 3.37 -17.80 15.86
C THR A 284 4.10 -19.13 15.87
N SER A 285 3.56 -20.16 15.20
CA SER A 285 4.15 -21.51 15.18
C SER A 285 5.59 -21.48 14.66
N ARG A 286 5.82 -20.82 13.52
CA ARG A 286 7.16 -20.69 12.93
C ARG A 286 8.10 -19.84 13.79
N ALA A 287 7.59 -18.77 14.39
CA ALA A 287 8.40 -17.95 15.30
C ALA A 287 8.88 -18.75 16.53
N LEU A 288 8.01 -19.58 17.10
CA LEU A 288 8.35 -20.44 18.25
C LEU A 288 9.34 -21.54 17.88
N GLU A 289 9.20 -22.12 16.69
CA GLU A 289 10.14 -23.12 16.17
C GLU A 289 11.52 -22.51 15.92
N LEU A 290 11.57 -21.37 15.21
CA LEU A 290 12.81 -20.62 15.01
C LEU A 290 13.47 -20.25 16.35
N ARG A 291 12.67 -19.81 17.33
CA ARG A 291 13.15 -19.52 18.69
C ARG A 291 13.80 -20.75 19.34
N SER A 292 13.19 -21.93 19.19
CA SER A 292 13.71 -23.19 19.75
C SER A 292 15.06 -23.56 19.16
N LEU A 293 15.17 -23.51 17.83
CA LEU A 293 16.42 -23.81 17.11
C LEU A 293 17.51 -22.81 17.48
N LEU A 294 17.22 -21.50 17.45
CA LEU A 294 18.21 -20.48 17.82
C LEU A 294 18.64 -20.58 19.30
N LYS A 295 17.74 -20.96 20.21
CA LYS A 295 18.09 -21.19 21.64
C LYS A 295 19.07 -22.35 21.80
N THR A 296 18.98 -23.34 20.93
CA THR A 296 19.89 -24.49 20.90
C THR A 296 21.25 -24.06 20.36
N ASP A 297 21.29 -23.41 19.19
CA ASP A 297 22.52 -23.08 18.48
C ASP A 297 23.32 -21.92 19.12
N PHE A 298 22.62 -20.94 19.70
CA PHE A 298 23.22 -19.74 20.30
C PHE A 298 23.08 -19.69 21.82
N LYS A 299 22.97 -20.86 22.45
CA LYS A 299 22.86 -21.01 23.91
C LYS A 299 23.95 -20.21 24.62
N ASN A 300 23.57 -19.48 25.66
CA ASN A 300 24.43 -18.60 26.47
C ASN A 300 25.08 -17.40 25.74
N ARG A 301 24.99 -17.30 24.41
CA ARG A 301 25.54 -16.15 23.65
C ARG A 301 24.56 -14.99 23.65
N CYS A 302 23.28 -15.24 23.40
CA CYS A 302 22.23 -14.22 23.38
C CYS A 302 20.95 -14.72 24.07
N LYS A 303 20.09 -13.78 24.46
CA LYS A 303 18.71 -14.07 24.88
C LYS A 303 17.81 -14.00 23.65
N ILE A 304 16.93 -14.98 23.47
CA ILE A 304 16.04 -15.05 22.30
C ILE A 304 14.61 -15.06 22.81
N ILE A 305 13.82 -14.10 22.35
CA ILE A 305 12.46 -13.80 22.80
C ILE A 305 11.56 -13.73 21.57
N ALA A 306 10.39 -14.37 21.64
CA ALA A 306 9.34 -14.23 20.64
C ALA A 306 8.20 -13.37 21.20
N ILE A 307 7.76 -12.36 20.44
CA ILE A 307 6.62 -11.50 20.79
C ILE A 307 5.57 -11.51 19.67
N GLY A 308 4.30 -11.41 20.09
CA GLY A 308 3.16 -11.36 19.19
C GLY A 308 1.87 -11.14 19.97
N SER A 309 0.75 -11.14 19.26
CA SER A 309 -0.60 -11.07 19.85
C SER A 309 -1.08 -12.40 20.45
N ASP A 310 -0.46 -13.50 20.05
CA ASP A 310 -0.77 -14.85 20.51
C ASP A 310 -0.19 -15.11 21.92
N VAL A 311 -1.00 -15.73 22.79
CA VAL A 311 -0.61 -16.09 24.16
C VAL A 311 0.52 -17.12 24.22
N ALA A 312 0.79 -17.84 23.11
CA ALA A 312 1.90 -18.78 23.02
C ALA A 312 3.28 -18.10 22.89
N CYS A 313 3.32 -16.79 22.56
CA CYS A 313 4.55 -16.00 22.57
C CYS A 313 5.11 -15.82 24.00
N ASP A 314 6.39 -15.47 24.13
CA ASP A 314 7.01 -15.25 25.45
C ASP A 314 6.38 -14.04 26.17
N TYR A 315 6.04 -13.00 25.40
CA TYR A 315 5.40 -11.78 25.90
C TYR A 315 4.43 -11.23 24.86
N GLY A 316 3.43 -10.48 25.35
CA GLY A 316 2.71 -9.54 24.50
C GLY A 316 3.64 -8.44 23.97
N ILE A 317 3.24 -7.76 22.89
CA ILE A 317 4.10 -6.83 22.14
C ILE A 317 4.73 -5.75 23.05
N ASN A 318 3.92 -5.04 23.84
CA ASN A 318 4.38 -3.95 24.69
C ASN A 318 5.26 -4.40 25.86
N GLU A 319 4.85 -5.47 26.54
CA GLU A 319 5.64 -6.06 27.63
C GLU A 319 6.99 -6.55 27.11
N GLY A 320 6.98 -7.20 25.95
CA GLY A 320 8.18 -7.68 25.28
C GLY A 320 9.15 -6.56 24.92
N ILE A 321 8.69 -5.43 24.35
CA ILE A 321 9.55 -4.27 24.06
C ILE A 321 10.17 -3.70 25.35
N LYS A 322 9.39 -3.61 26.44
CA LYS A 322 9.89 -3.13 27.74
C LYS A 322 10.94 -4.09 28.32
N GLU A 323 10.72 -5.39 28.26
CA GLU A 323 11.69 -6.38 28.76
C GLU A 323 12.96 -6.40 27.90
N VAL A 324 12.84 -6.31 26.57
CA VAL A 324 13.99 -6.17 25.66
C VAL A 324 14.80 -4.91 26.02
N SER A 325 14.13 -3.78 26.23
CA SER A 325 14.78 -2.54 26.68
C SER A 325 15.52 -2.72 28.01
N SER A 326 14.90 -3.37 28.99
CA SER A 326 15.51 -3.69 30.28
C SER A 326 16.76 -4.59 30.12
N LEU A 327 16.66 -5.66 29.33
CA LEU A 327 17.74 -6.61 29.09
C LEU A 327 18.96 -5.95 28.44
N ILE A 328 18.74 -5.06 27.48
CA ILE A 328 19.82 -4.41 26.75
C ILE A 328 20.36 -3.24 27.56
N MET A 329 19.52 -2.26 27.88
CA MET A 329 19.95 -0.98 28.44
C MET A 329 20.41 -1.09 29.89
N LYS A 330 19.76 -1.94 30.70
CA LYS A 330 20.09 -2.08 32.12
C LYS A 330 21.03 -3.26 32.40
N ARG A 331 20.89 -4.35 31.64
CA ARG A 331 21.62 -5.60 31.90
C ARG A 331 22.73 -5.91 30.88
N GLY A 332 22.91 -5.05 29.86
CA GLY A 332 23.98 -5.17 28.87
C GLY A 332 23.96 -6.50 28.11
N LYS A 333 22.77 -7.01 27.78
CA LYS A 333 22.62 -8.29 27.08
C LYS A 333 22.51 -8.12 25.57
N ARG A 334 22.96 -9.14 24.84
CA ARG A 334 22.56 -9.38 23.45
C ARG A 334 21.20 -10.04 23.44
N VAL A 335 20.25 -9.44 22.72
CA VAL A 335 18.88 -9.93 22.62
C VAL A 335 18.49 -10.07 21.16
N VAL A 336 17.86 -11.19 20.82
CA VAL A 336 17.21 -11.44 19.54
C VAL A 336 15.71 -11.46 19.78
N LEU A 337 15.01 -10.57 19.10
CA LEU A 337 13.58 -10.39 19.18
C LEU A 337 12.95 -10.95 17.90
N ILE A 338 12.27 -12.07 18.02
CA ILE A 338 11.47 -12.65 16.96
C ILE A 338 10.07 -12.04 17.06
N ILE A 339 9.58 -11.43 15.99
CA ILE A 339 8.31 -10.72 15.95
C ILE A 339 7.32 -11.40 15.01
N VAL A 340 6.06 -11.48 15.45
CA VAL A 340 4.91 -11.91 14.62
C VAL A 340 3.87 -10.82 14.66
N GLN A 341 3.54 -10.23 13.50
CA GLN A 341 2.58 -9.13 13.38
C GLN A 341 2.83 -7.94 14.33
N ALA A 342 4.03 -7.83 14.90
CA ALA A 342 4.45 -6.75 15.79
C ALA A 342 5.41 -5.80 15.07
N LEU A 343 5.71 -4.67 15.70
CA LEU A 343 6.52 -3.60 15.09
C LEU A 343 6.02 -3.23 13.68
N THR A 344 4.70 -3.10 13.57
CA THR A 344 4.00 -2.50 12.42
C THR A 344 4.00 -0.98 12.56
N ALA A 345 3.28 -0.29 11.67
CA ALA A 345 3.05 1.15 11.70
C ALA A 345 2.77 1.69 13.13
N GLY A 346 3.20 2.93 13.42
CA GLY A 346 2.95 3.59 14.70
C GLY A 346 3.82 3.24 15.93
N LYS A 347 4.57 2.12 15.97
CA LYS A 347 5.42 1.74 17.14
C LYS A 347 6.81 2.39 17.09
N ASP A 348 7.29 3.04 18.16
CA ASP A 348 8.67 3.58 18.23
C ASP A 348 9.55 2.72 19.16
N LEU A 349 10.77 2.41 18.72
CA LEU A 349 11.80 1.74 19.52
C LEU A 349 12.50 2.71 20.50
N GLY A 350 12.38 4.02 20.28
CA GLY A 350 13.00 5.07 21.08
C GLY A 350 14.51 4.88 21.18
N ILE A 351 15.04 4.94 22.40
CA ILE A 351 16.49 4.81 22.67
C ILE A 351 17.06 3.44 22.26
N LEU A 352 16.24 2.40 22.07
CA LEU A 352 16.72 1.10 21.62
C LEU A 352 17.34 1.15 20.22
N LYS A 353 17.00 2.15 19.40
CA LYS A 353 17.60 2.33 18.06
C LYS A 353 19.12 2.43 18.10
N GLU A 354 19.66 3.04 19.16
CA GLU A 354 21.12 3.14 19.36
C GLU A 354 21.80 1.78 19.60
N LYS A 355 21.01 0.77 19.95
CA LYS A 355 21.45 -0.59 20.27
C LYS A 355 21.03 -1.64 19.23
N VAL A 356 20.35 -1.24 18.17
CA VAL A 356 20.04 -2.14 17.06
C VAL A 356 21.34 -2.56 16.36
N ARG A 357 21.48 -3.86 16.09
CA ARG A 357 22.61 -4.44 15.36
C ARG A 357 22.18 -5.14 14.09
N PHE A 358 20.99 -5.71 14.07
CA PHE A 358 20.41 -6.11 12.80
C PHE A 358 18.88 -6.16 12.78
N GLY A 359 18.33 -6.11 11.57
CA GLY A 359 16.91 -6.37 11.27
C GLY A 359 16.75 -7.31 10.07
N MET A 360 15.69 -8.11 10.06
CA MET A 360 15.28 -8.91 8.90
C MET A 360 13.79 -8.71 8.61
N GLU A 361 13.48 -7.97 7.55
CA GLU A 361 12.11 -7.70 7.09
C GLU A 361 11.83 -8.50 5.81
N PRO A 362 11.23 -9.70 5.92
CA PRO A 362 10.98 -10.57 4.77
C PRO A 362 9.76 -10.15 3.94
N ARG A 363 9.01 -9.11 4.34
CA ARG A 363 7.85 -8.65 3.57
C ARG A 363 8.30 -7.81 2.39
N ASP A 364 8.17 -8.38 1.20
CA ASP A 364 8.62 -7.83 -0.08
C ASP A 364 7.48 -7.62 -1.10
N LYS A 365 6.25 -8.01 -0.77
CA LYS A 365 5.11 -7.98 -1.72
C LYS A 365 4.28 -6.70 -1.71
N GLN A 366 4.47 -5.85 -0.70
CA GLN A 366 3.71 -4.62 -0.51
C GLN A 366 4.60 -3.48 -0.04
N LEU A 367 4.61 -2.37 -0.76
CA LEU A 367 5.52 -1.24 -0.52
C LEU A 367 5.42 -0.70 0.91
N ALA A 368 4.21 -0.35 1.37
CA ALA A 368 4.00 0.17 2.71
C ALA A 368 4.46 -0.82 3.80
N ASN A 369 4.15 -2.10 3.65
CA ASN A 369 4.47 -3.11 4.67
C ASN A 369 5.98 -3.38 4.78
N GLY A 370 6.69 -3.40 3.65
CA GLY A 370 8.15 -3.55 3.60
C GLY A 370 8.86 -2.31 4.16
N ALA A 371 8.44 -1.11 3.75
CA ALA A 371 9.02 0.15 4.21
C ALA A 371 8.72 0.43 5.69
N GLN A 372 7.46 0.32 6.13
CA GLN A 372 7.04 0.68 7.49
C GLN A 372 7.26 -0.39 8.55
N GLY A 373 7.71 -1.57 8.15
CA GLY A 373 8.04 -2.67 9.04
C GLY A 373 9.25 -2.41 9.92
N ILE A 374 10.14 -3.41 10.03
CA ILE A 374 11.39 -3.26 10.80
C ILE A 374 12.22 -2.11 10.24
N THR A 375 12.31 -1.98 8.92
CA THR A 375 13.01 -0.89 8.23
C THR A 375 12.56 0.48 8.76
N GLY A 376 11.25 0.75 8.72
CA GLY A 376 10.68 1.99 9.22
C GLY A 376 10.91 2.22 10.71
N ARG A 377 11.06 1.15 11.51
CA ARG A 377 11.41 1.26 12.94
C ARG A 377 12.86 1.69 13.17
N PHE A 378 13.74 1.49 12.18
CA PHE A 378 15.11 1.94 12.24
C PHE A 378 15.26 3.39 11.79
N CYS A 379 14.22 4.03 11.24
CA CYS A 379 14.27 5.45 10.91
C CYS A 379 14.15 6.36 12.16
N GLY A 380 14.53 7.62 12.01
CA GLY A 380 14.33 8.69 12.99
C GLY A 380 15.63 9.35 13.46
N TYR A 381 15.59 9.88 14.67
CA TYR A 381 16.67 10.70 15.23
C TYR A 381 17.59 9.86 16.13
N HIS A 382 18.62 9.27 15.55
CA HIS A 382 19.66 8.53 16.27
C HIS A 382 20.98 8.50 15.49
N THR A 383 22.06 8.19 16.19
CA THR A 383 23.43 8.21 15.64
C THR A 383 23.97 6.85 15.22
N ASN A 384 23.27 5.76 15.57
CA ASN A 384 23.68 4.41 15.16
C ASN A 384 23.76 4.25 13.64
N ARG A 385 24.96 3.87 13.17
CA ARG A 385 25.29 3.47 11.79
C ARG A 385 25.94 2.08 11.72
N ASP A 386 26.02 1.38 12.85
CA ASP A 386 26.67 0.09 12.97
C ASP A 386 25.62 -1.01 13.15
N PHE A 387 24.85 -1.22 12.08
CA PHE A 387 23.85 -2.27 11.99
C PHE A 387 23.71 -2.79 10.55
N LYS A 388 23.09 -3.96 10.41
CA LYS A 388 22.71 -4.54 9.11
C LYS A 388 21.21 -4.72 8.97
N LEU A 389 20.67 -4.47 7.80
CA LEU A 389 19.26 -4.72 7.50
C LEU A 389 19.15 -5.67 6.32
N LEU A 390 18.45 -6.80 6.48
CA LEU A 390 18.05 -7.67 5.38
C LEU A 390 16.62 -7.30 4.96
N ALA A 391 16.45 -6.69 3.79
CA ALA A 391 15.16 -6.24 3.27
C ALA A 391 15.22 -6.08 1.75
N SER A 392 14.07 -6.03 1.06
CA SER A 392 14.05 -5.85 -0.39
C SER A 392 14.59 -4.47 -0.78
N VAL A 393 15.77 -4.44 -1.42
CA VAL A 393 16.43 -3.20 -1.82
C VAL A 393 15.61 -2.45 -2.85
N ASP A 394 15.07 -3.15 -3.85
CA ASP A 394 14.27 -2.53 -4.91
C ASP A 394 12.98 -1.90 -4.34
N LEU A 395 12.26 -2.60 -3.45
CA LEU A 395 11.09 -2.03 -2.76
C LEU A 395 11.48 -0.76 -1.99
N LEU A 396 12.59 -0.78 -1.25
CA LEU A 396 13.02 0.35 -0.43
C LEU A 396 13.54 1.53 -1.25
N ARG A 397 14.12 1.29 -2.43
CA ARG A 397 14.50 2.35 -3.38
C ARG A 397 13.27 3.09 -3.89
N HIS A 398 12.25 2.36 -4.34
CA HIS A 398 11.00 2.99 -4.80
C HIS A 398 10.31 3.76 -3.67
N TYR A 399 10.38 3.26 -2.42
CA TYR A 399 9.89 4.03 -1.27
C TYR A 399 10.71 5.30 -1.03
N ALA A 400 12.04 5.23 -1.15
CA ALA A 400 12.91 6.40 -0.96
C ALA A 400 12.65 7.48 -2.02
N GLU A 401 12.39 7.09 -3.28
CA GLU A 401 11.99 8.00 -4.34
C GLU A 401 10.65 8.68 -3.99
N PHE A 402 9.65 7.91 -3.57
CA PHE A 402 8.35 8.45 -3.11
C PHE A 402 8.47 9.37 -1.89
N GLU A 403 9.36 9.06 -0.95
CA GLU A 403 9.59 9.89 0.24
C GLU A 403 10.20 11.26 -0.13
N GLN A 404 11.00 11.32 -1.19
CA GLN A 404 11.60 12.55 -1.69
C GLN A 404 10.64 13.36 -2.56
N ASP A 405 9.83 12.68 -3.37
CA ASP A 405 8.85 13.28 -4.24
C ASP A 405 7.58 12.42 -4.27
N TRP A 406 6.51 12.93 -3.64
CA TRP A 406 5.25 12.20 -3.58
C TRP A 406 4.55 12.15 -4.95
N GLU A 407 4.85 13.08 -5.86
CA GLU A 407 4.23 13.15 -7.20
C GLU A 407 4.64 11.95 -8.07
N ILE A 408 5.76 11.29 -7.76
CA ILE A 408 6.20 10.07 -8.45
C ILE A 408 5.16 8.94 -8.37
N PHE A 409 4.23 9.00 -7.41
CA PHE A 409 3.07 8.12 -7.34
C PHE A 409 2.29 8.10 -8.67
N ALA A 410 2.21 9.24 -9.35
CA ALA A 410 1.53 9.40 -10.64
C ALA A 410 2.34 8.87 -11.84
N ASP A 411 3.63 8.55 -11.67
CA ASP A 411 4.49 8.04 -12.75
C ASP A 411 4.25 6.54 -13.01
N GLU A 412 3.82 6.23 -14.23
CA GLU A 412 3.64 4.86 -14.72
C GLU A 412 4.94 4.04 -14.71
N THR A 413 6.08 4.67 -14.95
CA THR A 413 7.40 4.02 -14.96
C THR A 413 7.74 3.50 -13.57
N TRP A 414 7.50 4.33 -12.56
CA TRP A 414 7.70 3.98 -11.15
C TRP A 414 6.76 2.85 -10.72
N ARG A 415 5.46 2.92 -11.08
CA ARG A 415 4.48 1.85 -10.81
C ARG A 415 4.86 0.53 -11.49
N ASN A 416 5.26 0.58 -12.76
CA ASN A 416 5.72 -0.58 -13.51
C ASN A 416 7.00 -1.17 -12.91
N GLY A 417 7.92 -0.33 -12.43
CA GLY A 417 9.14 -0.76 -11.74
C GLY A 417 8.85 -1.61 -10.49
N LEU A 418 7.90 -1.18 -9.67
CA LEU A 418 7.42 -1.95 -8.52
C LEU A 418 6.82 -3.30 -8.93
N TYR A 419 5.92 -3.31 -9.92
CA TYR A 419 5.28 -4.54 -10.38
C TYR A 419 6.29 -5.55 -10.91
N ASN A 420 7.25 -5.08 -11.70
CA ASN A 420 8.33 -5.91 -12.27
C ASN A 420 9.29 -6.44 -11.19
N SER A 421 9.38 -5.74 -10.04
CA SER A 421 10.12 -6.17 -8.85
C SER A 421 9.33 -7.16 -7.97
N ASN A 422 8.21 -7.72 -8.46
CA ASN A 422 7.29 -8.58 -7.72
C ASN A 422 6.63 -7.92 -6.49
N VAL A 423 6.51 -6.59 -6.50
CA VAL A 423 5.71 -5.83 -5.52
C VAL A 423 4.30 -5.65 -6.10
N PHE A 424 3.33 -6.39 -5.57
CA PHE A 424 1.98 -6.47 -6.15
C PHE A 424 0.99 -5.45 -5.58
N GLY A 425 1.40 -4.63 -4.62
CA GLY A 425 0.58 -3.54 -4.12
C GLY A 425 1.35 -2.48 -3.36
N LEU A 426 0.76 -1.29 -3.27
CA LEU A 426 1.30 -0.18 -2.49
C LEU A 426 0.91 -0.33 -1.02
N SER A 427 -0.34 -0.72 -0.78
CA SER A 427 -0.90 -0.94 0.55
C SER A 427 -1.69 -2.27 0.58
N THR A 428 -2.46 -2.49 1.66
CA THR A 428 -3.40 -3.62 1.70
C THR A 428 -4.63 -3.38 0.80
N HIS A 429 -4.96 -2.12 0.55
CA HIS A 429 -6.15 -1.68 -0.19
C HIS A 429 -5.87 -1.19 -1.61
N THR A 430 -4.64 -0.76 -1.88
CA THR A 430 -4.17 -0.35 -3.22
C THR A 430 -3.29 -1.45 -3.83
N ARG A 431 -3.76 -2.10 -4.89
CA ARG A 431 -3.04 -3.17 -5.58
C ARG A 431 -2.79 -2.81 -7.04
N PHE A 432 -1.69 -3.32 -7.58
CA PHE A 432 -1.45 -3.19 -9.02
C PHE A 432 -2.27 -4.21 -9.78
N GLN A 433 -3.00 -3.74 -10.78
CA GLN A 433 -3.66 -4.57 -11.78
C GLN A 433 -3.00 -4.34 -13.12
N LYS A 434 -2.44 -5.41 -13.68
CA LYS A 434 -1.88 -5.36 -15.02
C LYS A 434 -3.02 -5.33 -16.03
N THR A 435 -3.26 -4.18 -16.63
CA THR A 435 -4.30 -3.98 -17.65
C THR A 435 -3.77 -4.24 -19.05
N GLN A 436 -2.48 -4.00 -19.27
CA GLN A 436 -1.81 -4.32 -20.53
C GLN A 436 -0.48 -5.06 -20.31
N SER A 437 -0.27 -6.13 -21.07
CA SER A 437 1.04 -6.78 -21.14
C SER A 437 1.92 -6.11 -22.18
N GLU A 438 3.19 -5.88 -21.84
CA GLU A 438 4.17 -5.47 -22.83
C GLU A 438 4.25 -6.49 -23.97
N GLY A 439 4.27 -5.98 -25.19
CA GLY A 439 4.56 -6.76 -26.38
C GLY A 439 3.72 -6.33 -27.58
N PHE A 440 3.70 -7.21 -28.57
CA PHE A 440 2.92 -6.95 -29.76
C PHE A 440 1.44 -7.21 -29.55
N PHE A 441 0.64 -6.18 -29.83
CA PHE A 441 -0.80 -6.17 -29.84
C PHE A 441 -1.30 -6.07 -31.29
N THR A 442 -2.36 -6.80 -31.63
CA THR A 442 -3.02 -6.66 -32.93
C THR A 442 -4.47 -6.25 -32.68
N PRO A 443 -4.84 -4.98 -32.93
CA PRO A 443 -6.19 -4.49 -32.63
C PRO A 443 -7.25 -5.18 -33.48
N ILE A 444 -8.46 -5.27 -32.96
CA ILE A 444 -9.62 -5.71 -33.72
C ILE A 444 -10.33 -4.45 -34.22
N ILE A 445 -10.48 -4.33 -35.53
CA ILE A 445 -11.11 -3.16 -36.15
C ILE A 445 -12.58 -3.41 -36.50
N GLU A 446 -13.00 -4.67 -36.56
CA GLU A 446 -14.36 -5.05 -36.94
C GLU A 446 -14.70 -6.45 -36.41
N ILE A 447 -15.94 -6.61 -35.94
CA ILE A 447 -16.52 -7.90 -35.54
C ILE A 447 -17.90 -8.02 -36.19
N ILE A 448 -18.14 -9.15 -36.87
CA ILE A 448 -19.42 -9.47 -37.50
C ILE A 448 -19.83 -10.87 -37.04
N GLU A 449 -21.07 -11.03 -36.60
CA GLU A 449 -21.66 -12.34 -36.32
C GLU A 449 -22.66 -12.70 -37.43
N LEU A 450 -22.63 -13.96 -37.88
CA LEU A 450 -23.58 -14.52 -38.83
C LEU A 450 -24.05 -15.88 -38.32
N THR A 451 -25.36 -16.06 -38.20
CA THR A 451 -25.99 -17.35 -37.93
C THR A 451 -25.82 -18.29 -39.12
N PHE A 452 -25.94 -19.60 -38.91
CA PHE A 452 -25.82 -20.56 -40.01
C PHE A 452 -26.85 -20.30 -41.13
N ASP A 453 -28.07 -19.91 -40.77
CA ASP A 453 -29.13 -19.58 -41.73
C ASP A 453 -28.79 -18.33 -42.55
N GLU A 454 -28.10 -17.35 -41.96
CA GLU A 454 -27.62 -16.17 -42.69
C GLU A 454 -26.45 -16.51 -43.61
N ILE A 455 -25.52 -17.37 -43.18
CA ILE A 455 -24.34 -17.76 -43.97
C ILE A 455 -24.75 -18.34 -45.33
N ILE A 456 -25.81 -19.14 -45.39
CA ILE A 456 -26.26 -19.82 -46.62
C ILE A 456 -27.03 -18.91 -47.58
N THR A 457 -27.32 -17.66 -47.21
CA THR A 457 -27.98 -16.67 -48.07
C THR A 457 -27.01 -16.00 -49.04
N GLU A 458 -27.54 -15.35 -50.08
CA GLU A 458 -26.73 -14.52 -50.99
C GLU A 458 -26.06 -13.36 -50.24
N GLU A 459 -26.78 -12.69 -49.34
CA GLU A 459 -26.23 -11.61 -48.49
C GLU A 459 -25.12 -12.13 -47.56
N GLY A 460 -25.29 -13.31 -46.96
CA GLY A 460 -24.25 -13.96 -46.15
C GLY A 460 -23.01 -14.31 -46.96
N ARG A 461 -23.19 -14.79 -48.20
CA ARG A 461 -22.08 -15.05 -49.14
C ARG A 461 -21.34 -13.78 -49.51
N GLU A 462 -22.04 -12.66 -49.71
CA GLU A 462 -21.44 -11.35 -49.98
C GLU A 462 -20.58 -10.86 -48.80
N ARG A 463 -21.07 -11.03 -47.56
CA ARG A 463 -20.31 -10.71 -46.34
C ARG A 463 -19.07 -11.59 -46.17
N LEU A 464 -19.04 -12.74 -46.83
CA LEU A 464 -17.91 -13.69 -46.88
C LEU A 464 -17.08 -13.56 -48.18
N ASN A 465 -17.14 -12.43 -48.89
CA ASN A 465 -16.36 -12.23 -50.12
C ASN A 465 -14.83 -12.29 -49.95
N PHE A 466 -14.33 -12.20 -48.71
CA PHE A 466 -12.91 -12.31 -48.37
C PHE A 466 -12.39 -13.77 -48.37
N ILE A 467 -13.27 -14.76 -48.55
CA ILE A 467 -12.90 -16.17 -48.75
C ILE A 467 -13.33 -16.64 -50.15
N ASP A 468 -12.53 -17.53 -50.75
CA ASP A 468 -12.85 -18.12 -52.06
C ASP A 468 -13.98 -19.15 -51.95
N ASP A 469 -14.53 -19.57 -53.10
CA ASP A 469 -15.66 -20.51 -53.13
C ASP A 469 -15.29 -21.87 -52.52
N GLU A 470 -14.05 -22.32 -52.66
CA GLU A 470 -13.58 -23.57 -52.06
C GLU A 470 -13.56 -23.48 -50.53
N ALA A 471 -13.11 -22.35 -49.98
CA ALA A 471 -13.12 -22.05 -48.55
C ALA A 471 -14.54 -21.87 -48.01
N TYR A 472 -15.43 -21.25 -48.79
CA TYR A 472 -16.84 -21.12 -48.43
C TYR A 472 -17.52 -22.49 -48.33
N HIS A 473 -17.33 -23.38 -49.31
CA HIS A 473 -17.88 -24.74 -49.22
C HIS A 473 -17.30 -25.52 -48.03
N ARG A 474 -15.98 -25.42 -47.76
CA ARG A 474 -15.38 -26.01 -46.56
C ARG A 474 -15.97 -25.46 -45.26
N LEU A 475 -16.32 -24.18 -45.23
CA LEU A 475 -16.95 -23.58 -44.06
C LEU A 475 -18.32 -24.21 -43.80
N LEU A 476 -19.12 -24.41 -44.84
CA LEU A 476 -20.44 -25.06 -44.73
C LEU A 476 -20.29 -26.51 -44.26
N ASP A 477 -19.31 -27.25 -44.76
CA ASP A 477 -19.04 -28.64 -44.36
C ASP A 477 -18.79 -28.79 -42.85
N PHE A 478 -18.30 -27.74 -42.17
CA PHE A 478 -18.06 -27.79 -40.73
C PHE A 478 -19.34 -27.86 -39.89
N PHE A 479 -20.47 -27.43 -40.45
CA PHE A 479 -21.80 -27.49 -39.84
C PHE A 479 -22.52 -28.80 -40.13
N GLU A 480 -21.93 -29.71 -40.90
CA GLU A 480 -22.55 -31.00 -41.20
C GLU A 480 -22.35 -32.01 -40.05
N PRO A 481 -23.34 -32.85 -39.73
CA PRO A 481 -23.23 -33.88 -38.69
C PRO A 481 -22.06 -34.83 -38.88
N THR A 482 -21.66 -35.07 -40.13
CA THR A 482 -20.52 -35.90 -40.51
C THR A 482 -19.19 -35.29 -40.09
N PHE A 483 -19.12 -33.97 -39.88
CA PHE A 483 -17.93 -33.28 -39.41
C PHE A 483 -17.94 -33.12 -37.89
N TYR A 484 -18.96 -32.49 -37.31
CA TYR A 484 -18.92 -32.10 -35.89
C TYR A 484 -19.13 -33.28 -34.91
N ASN A 485 -19.68 -34.42 -35.36
CA ASN A 485 -19.77 -35.63 -34.54
C ASN A 485 -18.50 -36.49 -34.56
N VAL A 486 -17.53 -36.17 -35.41
CA VAL A 486 -16.25 -36.89 -35.48
C VAL A 486 -15.20 -36.17 -34.66
N ALA A 487 -14.45 -36.92 -33.86
CA ALA A 487 -13.32 -36.40 -33.09
C ALA A 487 -12.14 -36.06 -34.01
N THR A 488 -12.09 -34.82 -34.51
CA THR A 488 -11.00 -34.33 -35.38
C THR A 488 -10.03 -33.43 -34.60
N LYS A 489 -8.71 -33.67 -34.77
CA LYS A 489 -7.65 -32.80 -34.26
C LYS A 489 -7.13 -31.90 -35.37
N GLY A 490 -7.42 -30.60 -35.29
CA GLY A 490 -6.74 -29.56 -36.06
C GLY A 490 -7.05 -29.57 -37.56
N THR A 491 -8.15 -28.94 -37.95
CA THR A 491 -8.53 -28.75 -39.36
C THR A 491 -7.89 -27.49 -39.94
N ARG A 492 -7.30 -27.58 -41.13
CA ARG A 492 -6.76 -26.41 -41.86
C ARG A 492 -7.83 -25.82 -42.78
N PHE A 493 -8.08 -24.52 -42.66
CA PHE A 493 -9.05 -23.81 -43.51
C PHE A 493 -8.53 -23.49 -44.92
N LYS A 494 -7.20 -23.44 -45.09
CA LYS A 494 -6.51 -23.25 -46.39
C LYS A 494 -6.93 -21.98 -47.17
N GLN A 495 -7.15 -20.86 -46.49
CA GLN A 495 -7.37 -19.55 -47.10
C GLN A 495 -6.25 -18.59 -46.71
N LYS A 496 -5.65 -17.91 -47.69
CA LYS A 496 -4.58 -16.92 -47.42
C LYS A 496 -5.17 -15.73 -46.66
N GLY A 497 -4.46 -15.25 -45.64
CA GLY A 497 -4.89 -14.11 -44.83
C GLY A 497 -6.01 -14.42 -43.82
N VAL A 498 -6.50 -15.66 -43.78
CA VAL A 498 -7.59 -16.07 -42.87
C VAL A 498 -7.12 -17.18 -41.93
N THR A 499 -7.47 -17.05 -40.65
CA THR A 499 -7.28 -18.09 -39.63
C THR A 499 -8.63 -18.47 -39.03
N VAL A 500 -8.79 -19.72 -38.61
CA VAL A 500 -10.06 -20.18 -38.03
C VAL A 500 -9.85 -20.95 -36.73
N ARG A 501 -10.87 -20.92 -35.87
CA ARG A 501 -11.04 -21.85 -34.75
C ARG A 501 -12.44 -22.41 -34.81
N ILE A 502 -12.54 -23.73 -34.67
CA ILE A 502 -13.80 -24.46 -34.79
C ILE A 502 -14.08 -25.13 -33.45
N ALA A 503 -15.32 -25.07 -32.99
CA ALA A 503 -15.73 -25.73 -31.75
C ALA A 503 -15.47 -27.24 -31.87
N SER A 504 -14.86 -27.82 -30.83
CA SER A 504 -14.34 -29.18 -30.89
C SER A 504 -15.08 -30.12 -29.95
N SER A 505 -15.46 -31.28 -30.47
CA SER A 505 -16.02 -32.40 -29.69
C SER A 505 -14.96 -33.17 -28.90
N TYR A 506 -13.67 -32.92 -29.13
CA TYR A 506 -12.56 -33.70 -28.56
C TYR A 506 -12.21 -33.34 -27.10
N ASN A 507 -12.36 -32.07 -26.69
CA ASN A 507 -12.07 -31.63 -25.32
C ASN A 507 -12.89 -30.39 -24.93
N SER A 508 -14.03 -30.64 -24.27
CA SER A 508 -14.98 -29.61 -23.82
C SER A 508 -14.38 -28.61 -22.81
N HIS A 509 -13.36 -28.98 -22.04
CA HIS A 509 -12.70 -28.08 -21.07
C HIS A 509 -11.71 -27.11 -21.73
N SER A 510 -11.34 -27.36 -22.98
CA SER A 510 -10.36 -26.56 -23.74
C SER A 510 -10.92 -25.90 -24.99
N ASP A 511 -12.25 -25.86 -25.15
CA ASP A 511 -12.87 -25.26 -26.32
C ASP A 511 -12.50 -23.78 -26.43
N ARG A 512 -11.62 -23.49 -27.39
CA ARG A 512 -11.09 -22.15 -27.61
C ARG A 512 -12.09 -21.25 -28.31
N VAL A 513 -13.11 -21.80 -28.99
CA VAL A 513 -14.19 -21.01 -29.57
C VAL A 513 -15.03 -20.44 -28.44
N ALA A 514 -15.52 -21.29 -27.53
CA ALA A 514 -16.28 -20.84 -26.36
C ALA A 514 -15.51 -19.83 -25.49
N LYS A 515 -14.22 -20.08 -25.22
CA LYS A 515 -13.39 -19.16 -24.40
C LYS A 515 -13.17 -17.77 -25.01
N ASN A 516 -13.21 -17.66 -26.34
CA ASN A 516 -12.94 -16.39 -27.03
C ASN A 516 -14.18 -15.81 -27.69
N TRP A 517 -15.37 -16.42 -27.52
CA TRP A 517 -16.58 -15.96 -28.18
C TRP A 517 -16.96 -14.55 -27.76
N ASN A 518 -16.77 -14.18 -26.49
CA ASN A 518 -17.10 -12.85 -25.97
C ASN A 518 -16.01 -11.79 -26.23
N CYS A 519 -15.13 -11.98 -27.22
CA CYS A 519 -14.18 -10.94 -27.61
C CYS A 519 -14.88 -9.69 -28.15
N ASN A 520 -14.26 -8.53 -27.95
CA ASN A 520 -14.71 -7.21 -28.37
C ASN A 520 -13.59 -6.45 -29.10
N LEU A 521 -13.83 -5.18 -29.48
CA LEU A 521 -12.84 -4.38 -30.21
C LEU A 521 -11.54 -4.12 -29.42
N ASP A 522 -11.60 -4.16 -28.09
CA ASP A 522 -10.44 -3.98 -27.19
C ASP A 522 -9.59 -5.26 -27.04
N SER A 523 -10.07 -6.38 -27.58
CA SER A 523 -9.37 -7.67 -27.47
C SER A 523 -8.18 -7.77 -28.43
N ASP A 524 -7.11 -8.47 -28.02
CA ASP A 524 -5.95 -8.76 -28.90
C ASP A 524 -6.27 -9.89 -29.87
N PHE A 525 -6.38 -9.58 -31.16
CA PHE A 525 -6.56 -10.56 -32.24
C PHE A 525 -5.52 -11.70 -32.16
N GLY A 526 -4.28 -11.37 -31.81
CA GLY A 526 -3.17 -12.30 -31.69
C GLY A 526 -3.33 -13.32 -30.56
N ASN A 527 -4.01 -12.95 -29.47
CA ASN A 527 -4.34 -13.85 -28.35
C ASN A 527 -5.51 -14.78 -28.71
N ILE A 528 -6.50 -14.25 -29.44
CA ILE A 528 -7.65 -15.04 -29.91
C ILE A 528 -7.22 -16.10 -30.90
N PHE A 529 -6.33 -15.77 -31.85
CA PHE A 529 -5.85 -16.70 -32.87
C PHE A 529 -4.37 -17.04 -32.70
N PHE A 530 -3.47 -16.28 -33.31
CA PHE A 530 -2.02 -16.51 -33.27
C PHE A 530 -1.24 -15.21 -33.48
N LYS A 531 -0.24 -14.92 -32.64
CA LYS A 531 0.64 -13.73 -32.78
C LYS A 531 1.72 -13.82 -33.88
N LYS A 532 2.01 -15.03 -34.36
CA LYS A 532 3.20 -15.32 -35.20
C LYS A 532 3.02 -14.93 -36.67
N ASN A 533 1.80 -15.04 -37.20
CA ASN A 533 1.51 -14.77 -38.60
C ASN A 533 0.52 -13.60 -38.71
N PRO A 534 0.71 -12.67 -39.67
CA PRO A 534 -0.28 -11.63 -39.94
C PRO A 534 -1.45 -12.25 -40.71
N TYR A 535 -2.58 -12.42 -40.04
CA TYR A 535 -3.87 -12.75 -40.67
C TYR A 535 -4.72 -11.50 -40.65
N GLU A 536 -5.38 -11.19 -41.77
CA GLU A 536 -6.32 -10.08 -41.87
C GLU A 536 -7.67 -10.42 -41.22
N TYR A 537 -8.06 -11.69 -41.31
CA TYR A 537 -9.34 -12.17 -40.81
C TYR A 537 -9.18 -13.41 -39.92
N GLY A 538 -9.98 -13.46 -38.88
CA GLY A 538 -10.14 -14.59 -37.96
C GLY A 538 -11.60 -15.02 -37.90
N ILE A 539 -11.87 -16.32 -37.99
CA ILE A 539 -13.24 -16.85 -37.90
C ILE A 539 -13.34 -17.80 -36.70
N LEU A 540 -14.20 -17.47 -35.73
CA LEU A 540 -14.66 -18.41 -34.71
C LEU A 540 -15.92 -19.11 -35.22
N ILE A 541 -15.91 -20.44 -35.22
CA ILE A 541 -16.96 -21.26 -35.85
C ILE A 541 -17.62 -22.09 -34.75
N SER A 542 -18.86 -21.72 -34.41
CA SER A 542 -19.72 -22.47 -33.49
C SER A 542 -20.64 -23.38 -34.31
N ASN A 543 -20.18 -24.60 -34.54
CA ASN A 543 -20.81 -25.54 -35.47
C ASN A 543 -21.80 -26.53 -34.83
N PHE A 544 -21.89 -26.58 -33.51
CA PHE A 544 -22.89 -27.41 -32.84
C PHE A 544 -24.28 -26.76 -32.92
N PRO A 545 -25.36 -27.52 -33.19
CA PRO A 545 -26.73 -27.00 -33.10
C PRO A 545 -27.03 -26.41 -31.71
N THR A 546 -27.90 -25.40 -31.64
CA THR A 546 -28.25 -24.71 -30.37
C THR A 546 -28.87 -25.63 -29.31
N HIS A 547 -29.51 -26.72 -29.73
CA HIS A 547 -30.10 -27.74 -28.86
C HIS A 547 -29.12 -28.86 -28.47
N ASP A 548 -27.89 -28.84 -29.01
CA ASP A 548 -26.84 -29.80 -28.66
C ASP A 548 -26.21 -29.39 -27.32
N GLY A 549 -26.15 -30.32 -26.35
CA GLY A 549 -25.58 -30.06 -25.02
C GLY A 549 -24.09 -29.68 -25.02
N ARG A 550 -23.38 -29.78 -26.15
CA ARG A 550 -22.01 -29.29 -26.33
C ARG A 550 -21.95 -27.81 -26.70
N ASN A 551 -23.05 -27.21 -27.16
CA ASN A 551 -23.12 -25.80 -27.49
C ASN A 551 -23.34 -24.94 -26.23
N ASN A 552 -22.25 -24.59 -25.56
CA ASN A 552 -22.29 -23.73 -24.38
C ASN A 552 -22.41 -22.23 -24.70
N ILE A 553 -22.33 -21.87 -25.98
CA ILE A 553 -22.40 -20.48 -26.47
C ILE A 553 -23.87 -20.08 -26.67
N GLY A 554 -24.75 -21.05 -26.97
CA GLY A 554 -26.14 -20.80 -27.34
C GLY A 554 -26.30 -20.23 -28.75
N PHE A 555 -25.26 -20.30 -29.58
CA PHE A 555 -25.22 -19.75 -30.93
C PHE A 555 -24.69 -20.77 -31.92
N THR A 556 -25.30 -20.86 -33.11
CA THR A 556 -24.82 -21.71 -34.22
C THR A 556 -24.57 -20.84 -35.44
N GLY A 557 -23.31 -20.72 -35.83
CA GLY A 557 -22.86 -19.83 -36.90
C GLY A 557 -21.39 -19.45 -36.74
N ILE A 558 -21.02 -18.28 -37.24
CA ILE A 558 -19.64 -17.77 -37.19
C ILE A 558 -19.57 -16.36 -36.59
N LYS A 559 -18.41 -16.07 -35.98
CA LYS A 559 -17.96 -14.73 -35.64
C LYS A 559 -16.71 -14.41 -36.44
N ILE A 560 -16.81 -13.42 -37.33
CA ILE A 560 -15.75 -12.90 -38.18
C ILE A 560 -15.11 -11.72 -37.46
N ILE A 561 -13.79 -11.73 -37.38
CA ILE A 561 -12.99 -10.74 -36.66
C ILE A 561 -11.94 -10.23 -37.63
N ARG A 562 -11.88 -8.92 -37.85
CA ARG A 562 -10.87 -8.29 -38.70
C ARG A 562 -9.75 -7.68 -37.87
N SER A 563 -8.51 -7.99 -38.21
CA SER A 563 -7.33 -7.43 -37.54
C SER A 563 -6.96 -6.06 -38.11
N GLY A 564 -6.50 -5.16 -37.26
CA GLY A 564 -5.78 -3.95 -37.65
C GLY A 564 -4.27 -4.16 -37.74
N SER A 565 -3.53 -3.04 -37.76
CA SER A 565 -2.07 -3.07 -37.87
C SER A 565 -1.43 -3.46 -36.53
N LYS A 566 -0.49 -4.41 -36.58
CA LYS A 566 0.26 -4.85 -35.41
C LYS A 566 1.09 -3.70 -34.85
N GLU A 567 0.96 -3.45 -33.56
CA GLU A 567 1.64 -2.37 -32.84
C GLU A 567 2.35 -2.92 -31.61
N TRP A 568 3.42 -2.23 -31.19
CA TRP A 568 4.06 -2.50 -29.91
C TRP A 568 3.35 -1.68 -28.85
N ARG A 569 3.00 -2.34 -27.73
CA ARG A 569 2.42 -1.67 -26.57
C ARG A 569 3.28 -1.94 -25.35
N ASN A 570 3.48 -0.90 -24.55
CA ASN A 570 4.20 -1.02 -23.28
C ASN A 570 3.30 -1.69 -22.24
N GLN A 571 3.90 -2.19 -21.16
CA GLN A 571 3.14 -2.63 -20.01
C GLN A 571 2.42 -1.43 -19.39
N GLU A 572 1.13 -1.61 -19.13
CA GLU A 572 0.33 -0.66 -18.36
C GLU A 572 -0.17 -1.38 -17.12
N THR A 573 0.03 -0.73 -15.99
CA THR A 573 -0.45 -1.16 -14.68
C THR A 573 -1.30 -0.06 -14.11
N ASP A 574 -2.56 -0.40 -13.85
CA ASP A 574 -3.48 0.45 -13.13
C ASP A 574 -3.46 0.13 -11.64
N LEU A 575 -3.93 1.09 -10.85
CA LEU A 575 -4.17 0.89 -9.43
C LEU A 575 -5.62 0.45 -9.25
N LEU A 576 -5.81 -0.78 -8.78
CA LEU A 576 -7.06 -1.19 -8.19
C LEU A 576 -7.07 -0.67 -6.77
N ASN A 577 -7.70 0.47 -6.58
CA ASN A 577 -7.88 1.07 -5.27
C ASN A 577 -9.25 0.72 -4.71
N LYS A 578 -9.28 -0.26 -3.80
CA LYS A 578 -10.50 -0.60 -3.06
C LYS A 578 -10.69 0.30 -1.85
N SER A 579 -10.16 1.53 -1.89
CA SER A 579 -10.23 2.47 -0.79
C SER A 579 -11.54 3.24 -0.82
N MET A 580 -11.95 3.71 0.35
CA MET A 580 -13.06 4.60 0.64
C MET A 580 -13.15 5.81 -0.27
N TYR A 581 -12.03 6.31 -0.80
CA TYR A 581 -12.04 7.51 -1.62
C TYR A 581 -12.58 7.31 -3.04
N ASN A 582 -12.81 6.07 -3.49
CA ASN A 582 -13.38 5.78 -4.80
C ASN A 582 -14.75 5.09 -4.64
N PRO A 583 -15.88 5.81 -4.82
CA PRO A 583 -17.22 5.30 -4.51
C PRO A 583 -17.86 4.45 -5.63
N GLU A 584 -17.17 4.21 -6.75
CA GLU A 584 -17.71 3.47 -7.90
C GLU A 584 -16.95 2.16 -8.14
N ASP A 585 -17.37 1.11 -7.43
CA ASP A 585 -17.29 -0.30 -7.88
C ASP A 585 -18.46 -1.12 -7.31
#